data_AF-A0A653A031-F1
#
_entry.id   AF-A0A653A031-F1
#
_cell.length_a   1.000
_cell.length_b   1.000
_cell.length_c   1.000
_cell.angle_alpha   90.00
_cell.angle_beta   90.00
_cell.angle_gamma   90.00
#
_symmetry.space_group_name_H-M   'P 1'
#
loop_
_entity.id
_entity.type
_entity.pdbx_description
1 polymer ?
#
loop_
_entity_poly.entity_id
_entity_poly.type
_entity_poly.pdbx_seq_one_letter_code
_entity_poly.pdbx_strand_id
1 'polypeptide(L)'
;MTQEAMAWFEEEEEIGTIRCAICGMAVDSVEEALDCDWAPFFYEGNDQHGPACASCSSALMRVDEFGEMEIKEEYRGKIRYLDEPLEDDGDFVFMGAIYN
;
A
#
# COMPACT_ATOMS: atom_id res chain seq x y z
N MET A 1 -5.99 -40.83 -27.69
CA MET A 1 -5.28 -39.56 -27.43
C MET A 1 -6.19 -38.77 -26.52
N THR A 2 -6.11 -39.05 -25.22
CA THR A 2 -7.02 -38.52 -24.21
C THR A 2 -6.69 -37.06 -23.95
N GLN A 3 -7.73 -36.26 -23.72
CA GLN A 3 -7.73 -34.80 -23.60
C GLN A 3 -7.05 -34.31 -22.30
N GLU A 4 -6.20 -35.13 -21.69
CA GLU A 4 -5.57 -34.91 -20.38
C GLU A 4 -4.34 -33.98 -20.46
N ALA A 5 -3.97 -33.53 -21.66
CA ALA A 5 -2.83 -32.64 -21.89
C ALA A 5 -3.19 -31.13 -21.88
N MET A 6 -4.46 -30.77 -21.67
CA MET A 6 -4.94 -29.38 -21.75
C MET A 6 -5.22 -28.69 -20.40
N ALA A 7 -5.02 -29.37 -19.27
CA ALA A 7 -5.25 -28.80 -17.93
C ALA A 7 -3.99 -28.25 -17.25
N TRP A 8 -2.90 -28.02 -18.01
CA TRP A 8 -1.60 -27.55 -17.50
C TRP A 8 -1.29 -26.09 -17.87
N PHE A 9 -2.27 -25.35 -18.38
CA PHE A 9 -2.14 -23.94 -18.77
C PHE A 9 -3.29 -23.10 -18.22
N GLU A 10 -3.78 -23.43 -17.03
CA GLU A 10 -4.54 -22.49 -16.21
C GLU A 10 -3.57 -21.94 -15.17
N GLU A 11 -2.57 -21.21 -15.70
CA GLU A 11 -1.89 -20.13 -14.98
C GLU A 11 -2.98 -19.14 -14.57
N GLU A 12 -3.59 -19.35 -13.40
CA GLU A 12 -4.20 -18.24 -12.66
C GLU A 12 -3.04 -17.36 -12.19
N GLU A 13 -2.50 -16.58 -13.14
CA GLU A 13 -1.68 -15.42 -12.84
C GLU A 13 -2.59 -14.45 -12.09
N GLU A 14 -2.64 -14.63 -10.77
CA GLU A 14 -3.19 -13.67 -9.83
C GLU A 14 -2.32 -12.42 -9.99
N ILE A 15 -2.73 -11.55 -10.90
CA ILE A 15 -2.15 -10.22 -11.13
C ILE A 15 -2.16 -9.53 -9.78
N GLY A 16 -1.01 -9.51 -9.13
CA GLY A 16 -0.85 -8.98 -7.79
C GLY A 16 -1.26 -7.52 -7.78
N THR A 17 -2.45 -7.23 -7.27
CA THR A 17 -2.98 -5.88 -7.19
C THR A 17 -2.08 -5.05 -6.28
N ILE A 18 -1.49 -3.98 -6.82
CA ILE A 18 -0.60 -3.08 -6.07
C ILE A 18 -1.47 -2.06 -5.34
N ARG A 19 -1.27 -1.88 -4.03
CA ARG A 19 -2.08 -0.98 -3.21
C ARG A 19 -1.25 0.11 -2.57
N CYS A 20 -1.79 1.33 -2.59
CA CYS A 20 -1.21 2.46 -1.89
C CYS A 20 -1.27 2.23 -0.38
N ALA A 21 -0.11 2.27 0.28
CA ALA A 21 0.02 2.09 1.72
C ALA A 21 -0.68 3.18 2.55
N ILE A 22 -1.11 4.30 1.96
CA ILE A 22 -1.72 5.43 2.68
C ILE A 22 -3.24 5.49 2.47
N CYS A 23 -3.69 5.48 1.22
CA CYS A 23 -5.12 5.62 0.89
C CYS A 23 -5.81 4.31 0.51
N GLY A 24 -5.06 3.24 0.26
CA GLY A 24 -5.61 1.93 -0.11
C GLY A 24 -6.10 1.82 -1.55
N MET A 25 -5.92 2.87 -2.37
CA MET A 25 -6.12 2.79 -3.82
C MET A 25 -5.31 1.63 -4.38
N ALA A 26 -5.85 0.96 -5.40
CA ALA A 26 -5.32 -0.27 -5.94
C ALA A 26 -5.20 -0.17 -7.46
N VAL A 27 -4.15 -0.73 -8.04
CA VAL A 27 -3.98 -0.88 -9.50
C VAL A 27 -3.66 -2.33 -9.83
N ASP A 28 -4.13 -2.78 -10.98
CA ASP A 28 -4.11 -4.20 -11.36
C ASP A 28 -2.76 -4.65 -11.93
N SER A 29 -1.82 -3.72 -12.17
CA SER A 29 -0.51 -4.03 -12.76
C SER A 29 0.56 -3.00 -12.43
N VAL A 30 1.82 -3.43 -12.44
CA VAL A 30 3.00 -2.55 -12.30
C VAL A 30 3.02 -1.48 -13.39
N GLU A 31 2.65 -1.85 -14.63
CA GLU A 31 2.61 -0.91 -15.75
C GLU A 31 1.64 0.26 -15.50
N GLU A 32 0.46 -0.03 -14.94
CA GLU A 32 -0.52 0.99 -14.58
C GLU A 32 -0.03 1.87 -13.42
N ALA A 33 0.66 1.28 -12.44
CA ALA A 33 1.31 2.03 -11.37
C ALA A 33 2.34 3.04 -11.93
N LEU A 34 3.16 2.61 -12.90
CA LEU A 34 4.16 3.45 -13.55
C LEU A 34 3.53 4.56 -14.39
N ASP A 35 2.48 4.25 -15.16
CA ASP A 35 1.75 5.25 -15.96
C ASP A 35 1.07 6.31 -15.07
N CYS A 36 0.66 5.91 -13.86
CA CYS A 36 0.06 6.78 -12.87
C CYS A 36 1.07 7.45 -11.92
N ASP A 37 2.38 7.45 -12.22
CA ASP A 37 3.44 8.05 -11.39
C ASP A 37 3.42 7.58 -9.92
N TRP A 38 3.17 6.28 -9.69
CA TRP A 38 3.21 5.73 -8.34
C TRP A 38 4.64 5.68 -7.81
N ALA A 39 4.79 6.04 -6.55
CA ALA A 39 6.00 5.82 -5.79
C ALA A 39 6.10 4.35 -5.41
N PRO A 40 7.19 3.64 -5.77
CA PRO A 40 7.33 2.22 -5.44
C PRO A 40 7.57 1.97 -3.95
N PHE A 41 8.21 2.91 -3.27
CA PHE A 41 8.45 2.91 -1.82
C PHE A 41 8.74 4.35 -1.36
N PHE A 42 8.64 4.58 -0.06
CA PHE A 42 8.99 5.84 0.57
C PHE A 42 9.45 5.61 2.01
N TYR A 43 10.08 6.64 2.60
CA TYR A 43 10.63 6.59 3.95
C TYR A 43 9.88 7.51 4.91
N GLU A 44 9.64 7.02 6.12
CA GLU A 44 9.32 7.85 7.29
C GLU A 44 10.49 7.78 8.28
N GLY A 45 11.43 8.73 8.18
CA GLY A 45 12.64 8.68 9.00
C GLY A 45 13.56 7.55 8.55
N ASN A 46 13.60 6.45 9.32
CA ASN A 46 14.43 5.27 9.01
C ASN A 46 13.58 4.04 8.63
N ASP A 47 12.26 4.20 8.61
CA ASP A 47 11.30 3.14 8.30
C ASP A 47 10.90 3.24 6.83
N GLN A 48 10.99 2.11 6.13
CA GLN A 48 10.58 1.99 4.72
C GLN A 48 9.15 1.47 4.66
N HIS A 49 8.31 2.13 3.88
CA HIS A 49 6.92 1.75 3.67
C HIS A 49 6.65 1.32 2.22
N GLY A 50 5.51 0.66 2.03
CA GLY A 50 5.03 0.18 0.74
C GLY A 50 4.74 1.29 -0.29
N PRO A 51 4.23 0.91 -1.48
CA PRO A 51 4.04 1.85 -2.58
C PRO A 51 2.97 2.91 -2.26
N ALA A 52 3.06 4.07 -2.91
CA ALA A 52 2.07 5.13 -2.78
C ALA A 52 1.63 5.68 -4.14
N CYS A 53 0.34 5.98 -4.27
CA CYS A 53 -0.18 6.59 -5.48
C CYS A 53 0.34 8.02 -5.66
N ALA A 54 0.34 8.52 -6.90
CA ALA A 54 0.80 9.88 -7.23
C ALA A 54 0.14 10.98 -6.38
N SER A 55 -1.13 10.81 -5.99
CA SER A 55 -1.81 11.78 -5.15
C SER A 55 -1.25 11.82 -3.73
N CYS A 56 -0.95 10.67 -3.13
CA CYS A 56 -0.38 10.60 -1.78
C CYS A 56 1.08 11.02 -1.78
N SER A 57 1.86 10.61 -2.78
CA SER A 57 3.26 11.00 -2.91
C SER A 57 3.41 12.50 -3.12
N SER A 58 2.67 13.10 -4.06
CA SER A 58 2.74 14.55 -4.29
C SER A 58 2.26 15.40 -3.09
N ALA A 59 1.23 14.92 -2.36
CA ALA A 59 0.67 15.67 -1.24
C ALA A 59 1.54 15.57 0.03
N LEU A 60 1.99 14.36 0.38
CA LEU A 60 2.55 14.06 1.69
C LEU A 60 4.07 13.85 1.67
N MET A 61 4.65 13.58 0.50
CA MET A 61 6.06 13.25 0.36
C MET A 61 6.86 14.39 -0.27
N ARG A 62 8.18 14.32 -0.11
CA ARG A 62 9.17 15.14 -0.80
C ARG A 62 10.35 14.26 -1.20
N VAL A 63 11.10 14.73 -2.19
CA VAL A 63 12.40 14.13 -2.52
C VAL A 63 13.45 14.78 -1.64
N ASP A 64 14.28 13.98 -0.98
CA ASP A 64 15.36 14.45 -0.11
C ASP A 64 16.62 14.86 -0.91
N GLU A 65 17.72 15.14 -0.20
CA GLU A 65 19.00 15.51 -0.84
C GLU A 65 19.70 14.35 -1.58
N PHE A 66 19.31 13.11 -1.28
CA PHE A 66 19.84 11.89 -1.90
C PHE A 66 18.98 11.41 -3.07
N GLY A 67 17.84 12.06 -3.32
CA GLY A 67 16.91 11.67 -4.37
C GLY A 67 15.90 10.61 -3.93
N GLU A 68 15.82 10.31 -2.64
CA GLU A 68 14.91 9.34 -2.06
C GLU A 68 13.58 10.01 -1.69
N MET A 69 12.49 9.24 -1.77
CA MET A 69 11.16 9.75 -1.44
C MET A 69 10.90 9.58 0.06
N GLU A 70 10.64 10.69 0.76
CA GLU A 70 10.39 10.70 2.20
C GLU A 70 9.09 11.45 2.56
N ILE A 71 8.44 11.06 3.65
CA ILE A 71 7.34 11.82 4.26
C ILE A 71 7.85 13.17 4.74
N LYS A 72 7.14 14.25 4.39
CA LYS A 72 7.43 15.60 4.91
C LYS A 72 7.37 15.59 6.44
N GLU A 73 8.30 16.29 7.07
CA GLU A 73 8.42 16.36 8.53
C GLU A 73 7.13 16.77 9.25
N GLU A 74 6.27 17.56 8.58
CA GLU A 74 4.98 17.98 9.14
C GLU A 74 3.97 16.83 9.31
N TYR A 75 4.11 15.74 8.57
CA TYR A 75 3.21 14.57 8.57
C TYR A 75 3.80 13.34 9.25
N ARG A 76 5.10 13.34 9.58
CA ARG A 76 5.74 12.20 10.25
C ARG A 76 5.01 11.81 11.54
N GLY A 77 4.69 10.53 11.69
CA GLY A 77 3.95 9.99 12.84
C GLY A 77 2.47 10.40 12.92
N LYS A 78 1.94 11.05 11.88
CA LYS A 78 0.50 11.41 11.76
C LYS A 78 -0.22 10.60 10.69
N ILE A 79 0.52 9.93 9.81
CA ILE A 79 -0.02 9.09 8.75
C ILE A 79 -0.23 7.69 9.33
N ARG A 80 -1.38 7.10 9.02
CA ARG A 80 -1.65 5.69 9.31
C ARG A 80 -1.44 4.89 8.04
N TYR A 81 -0.59 3.89 8.11
CA TYR A 81 -0.31 3.01 6.98
C TYR A 81 -1.27 1.81 7.00
N LEU A 82 -1.62 1.32 5.81
CA LEU A 82 -2.51 0.18 5.58
C LEU A 82 -1.74 -1.09 5.24
N ASP A 83 -0.42 -1.00 5.08
CA ASP A 83 0.50 -2.09 4.74
C ASP A 83 1.09 -2.76 5.99
N GLU A 84 1.01 -2.12 7.15
CA GLU A 84 1.39 -2.73 8.42
C GLU A 84 0.42 -3.88 8.77
N PRO A 85 0.90 -5.10 9.03
CA PRO A 85 0.05 -6.12 9.61
C PRO A 85 -0.44 -5.57 10.95
N LEU A 86 -1.76 -5.52 11.13
CA LEU A 86 -2.34 -5.23 12.44
C LEU A 86 -1.75 -6.25 13.40
N GLU A 87 -0.79 -5.84 14.23
CA GLU A 87 -0.51 -6.57 15.45
C GLU A 87 -1.84 -6.59 16.21
N ASP A 88 -2.39 -7.79 16.37
CA ASP A 88 -3.59 -8.06 17.14
C ASP A 88 -3.28 -7.80 18.61
N ASP A 89 -3.11 -6.54 18.99
CA ASP A 89 -3.27 -6.11 20.37
C ASP A 89 -4.78 -6.00 20.62
N GLY A 90 -5.41 -7.17 20.75
CA GLY A 90 -6.78 -7.29 21.20
C GLY A 90 -6.95 -6.62 22.55
N ASP A 91 -7.51 -5.41 22.57
CA ASP A 91 -8.61 -4.97 23.46
C ASP A 91 -8.92 -3.48 23.19
N PHE A 92 -9.99 -3.20 22.47
CA PHE A 92 -10.69 -1.93 22.63
C PHE A 92 -12.20 -2.11 22.39
N VAL A 93 -12.84 -2.79 23.33
CA VAL A 93 -14.30 -2.77 23.47
C VAL A 93 -14.76 -1.40 23.94
N PHE A 94 -15.02 -0.47 23.02
CA PHE A 94 -15.94 0.64 23.27
C PHE A 94 -17.39 0.14 23.05
N MET A 95 -17.86 -0.73 23.95
CA MET A 95 -19.30 -0.96 24.09
C MET A 95 -19.88 0.21 24.90
N GLY A 96 -20.09 1.33 24.21
CA GLY A 96 -20.79 2.49 24.74
C GLY A 96 -22.20 2.10 25.16
N ALA A 97 -22.39 1.92 26.47
CA ALA A 97 -23.70 1.85 27.08
C ALA A 97 -24.39 3.21 26.95
N ILE A 98 -25.39 3.30 26.08
CA ILE A 98 -26.49 4.24 26.25
C ILE A 98 -27.78 3.55 25.82
N TYR A 99 -28.47 2.92 26.77
CA TYR A 99 -29.92 2.79 26.68
C TYR A 99 -30.50 3.41 27.94
N ASN A 100 -31.41 4.36 27.69
CA ASN A 100 -32.16 5.16 28.64
C ASN A 100 -33.26 4.33 29.32
#